data_AF-A0A7C5YWR7-F1
#
_entry.id   AF-A0A7C5YWR7-F1
#
_cell.length_a   1.000
_cell.length_b   1.000
_cell.length_c   1.000
_cell.angle_alpha   90.00
_cell.angle_beta   90.00
_cell.angle_gamma   90.00
#
_symmetry.space_group_name_H-M   'P 1'
#
loop_
_entity.id
_entity.type
_entity.pdbx_description
1 polymer ?
#
loop_
_entity_poly.entity_id
_entity_poly.type
_entity_poly.pdbx_seq_one_letter_code
_entity_poly.pdbx_strand_id
1 'polypeptide(L)'
;MDHTRLRNRTIFILVVLIACVLGLTGIPKNFQQLKENLANRIHLGLDLKGGTHMVLQVHVDDAVKVVTDQALERLRDEMSSRGIPYSTIERQGISSILIKGVPDSKSGDLDALVGQQFSTWTLQRVPGQPQSRLLNMKVSEVAMIRNQALDQARETIRRRIDALGLVGPEVADYGRGD
;
A
#
# COMPACT_ATOMS: atom_id res chain seq x y z
N MET A 1 -44.70 63.84 -7.64
CA MET A 1 -44.99 63.47 -6.22
C MET A 1 -44.62 62.00 -6.01
N ASP A 2 -43.36 61.64 -6.25
CA ASP A 2 -42.95 60.23 -6.47
C ASP A 2 -41.88 59.71 -5.49
N HIS A 3 -41.28 60.59 -4.69
CA HIS A 3 -40.24 60.20 -3.72
C HIS A 3 -40.78 59.32 -2.59
N THR A 4 -42.05 59.46 -2.20
CA THR A 4 -42.66 58.68 -1.11
C THR A 4 -42.92 57.22 -1.50
N ARG A 5 -43.32 56.96 -2.75
CA ARG A 5 -43.55 55.58 -3.23
C ARG A 5 -42.25 54.82 -3.45
N LEU A 6 -41.21 55.47 -3.97
CA LEU A 6 -39.88 54.86 -4.09
C LEU A 6 -39.29 54.56 -2.72
N ARG A 7 -39.37 55.50 -1.78
CA ARG A 7 -38.87 55.33 -0.41
C ARG A 7 -39.54 54.15 0.30
N ASN A 8 -40.85 53.98 0.16
CA ASN A 8 -41.56 52.86 0.76
C ASN A 8 -41.15 51.50 0.14
N ARG A 9 -40.90 51.45 -1.18
CA ARG A 9 -40.38 50.24 -1.83
C ARG A 9 -38.96 49.91 -1.38
N THR A 10 -38.07 50.89 -1.26
CA THR A 10 -36.72 50.66 -0.75
C THR A 10 -36.71 50.21 0.70
N ILE A 11 -37.59 50.77 1.55
CA ILE A 11 -37.74 50.32 2.95
C ILE A 11 -38.23 48.87 2.98
N PHE A 12 -39.22 48.52 2.15
CA PHE A 12 -39.72 47.15 2.07
C PHE A 12 -38.64 46.16 1.64
N ILE A 13 -37.87 46.49 0.60
CA ILE A 13 -36.75 45.65 0.12
C ILE A 13 -35.68 45.49 1.21
N LEU A 14 -35.35 46.58 1.93
CA LEU A 14 -34.39 46.53 3.02
C LEU A 14 -34.87 45.64 4.18
N VAL A 15 -36.15 45.75 4.54
CA VAL A 15 -36.77 44.93 5.61
C VAL A 15 -36.78 43.46 5.21
N VAL A 16 -37.11 43.13 3.95
CA VAL A 16 -37.10 41.75 3.45
C VAL A 16 -35.67 41.19 3.40
N LEU A 17 -34.68 41.98 2.96
CA LEU A 17 -33.27 41.57 3.00
C LEU A 17 -32.80 41.31 4.43
N ILE A 18 -33.12 42.19 5.37
CA ILE A 18 -32.79 42.02 6.79
C ILE A 18 -33.51 40.79 7.36
N ALA A 19 -34.77 40.55 7.00
CA ALA A 19 -35.52 39.38 7.42
C ALA A 19 -34.96 38.08 6.84
N CYS A 20 -34.53 38.06 5.57
CA CYS A 20 -33.86 36.91 4.96
C CYS A 20 -32.52 36.61 5.63
N VAL A 21 -31.72 37.65 5.93
CA VAL A 21 -30.45 37.49 6.65
C VAL A 21 -30.70 36.95 8.05
N LEU A 22 -31.63 37.54 8.81
CA LEU A 22 -31.97 37.07 10.16
C LEU A 22 -32.60 35.67 10.18
N GLY A 23 -33.38 35.31 9.15
CA GLY A 23 -33.98 33.99 8.99
C GLY A 23 -32.96 32.90 8.67
N LEU A 24 -31.94 33.24 7.88
CA LEU A 24 -30.81 32.35 7.60
C LEU A 24 -29.86 32.19 8.80
N THR A 25 -29.71 33.24 9.62
CA THR A 25 -28.71 33.25 10.69
C THR A 25 -29.25 32.95 12.09
N GLY A 26 -30.58 32.96 12.29
CA GLY A 26 -31.17 32.99 13.63
C GLY A 26 -30.85 34.31 14.36
N ILE A 27 -31.66 34.71 15.35
CA ILE A 27 -31.52 36.01 16.05
C ILE A 27 -30.10 36.12 16.65
N PRO A 28 -29.22 36.98 16.11
CA PRO A 28 -27.83 37.01 16.54
C PRO A 28 -27.68 38.01 17.68
N LYS A 29 -27.23 37.54 18.86
CA LYS A 29 -26.81 38.43 19.96
C LYS A 29 -25.33 38.87 19.88
N ASN A 30 -24.55 38.41 18.88
CA ASN A 30 -23.20 38.91 18.63
C ASN A 30 -22.65 38.52 17.25
N PHE A 31 -22.03 39.47 16.54
CA PHE A 31 -21.36 39.28 15.24
C PHE A 31 -20.12 38.36 15.33
N GLN A 32 -19.54 38.24 16.53
CA GLN A 32 -18.41 37.35 16.83
C GLN A 32 -18.81 35.85 16.75
N GLN A 33 -19.98 35.49 17.29
CA GLN A 33 -20.48 34.11 17.32
C GLN A 33 -20.91 33.60 15.94
N LEU A 34 -21.24 34.50 15.01
CA LEU A 34 -21.57 34.13 13.64
C LEU A 34 -20.34 33.62 12.88
N LYS A 35 -19.19 34.30 13.05
CA LYS A 35 -17.91 33.88 12.43
C LYS A 35 -17.44 32.54 13.00
N GLU A 36 -17.60 32.33 14.30
CA GLU A 36 -17.24 31.07 14.97
C GLU A 36 -18.18 29.92 14.60
N ASN A 37 -19.49 30.16 14.50
CA ASN A 37 -20.43 29.12 14.06
C ASN A 37 -20.27 28.79 12.58
N LEU A 38 -19.96 29.75 11.72
CA LEU A 38 -19.75 29.49 10.29
C LEU A 38 -18.47 28.67 10.05
N ALA A 39 -17.42 28.90 10.83
CA ALA A 39 -16.18 28.12 10.78
C ALA A 39 -16.35 26.69 11.34
N ASN A 40 -17.19 26.49 12.37
CA ASN A 40 -17.41 25.18 12.98
C ASN A 40 -18.52 24.35 12.31
N ARG A 41 -19.45 25.00 11.61
CA ARG A 41 -20.65 24.34 11.05
C ARG A 41 -20.57 24.10 9.54
N ILE A 42 -19.60 24.71 8.86
CA ILE A 42 -19.21 24.32 7.50
C ILE A 42 -18.12 23.25 7.60
N HIS A 43 -18.51 22.07 8.07
CA HIS A 43 -17.86 20.86 7.59
C HIS A 43 -18.41 20.69 6.17
N LEU A 44 -17.63 21.10 5.15
CA LEU A 44 -17.77 20.47 3.84
C LEU A 44 -17.37 19.01 4.05
N GLY A 45 -18.31 18.23 4.61
CA GLY A 45 -18.30 16.81 4.43
C GLY A 45 -18.18 16.59 2.94
N LEU A 46 -17.31 15.65 2.59
CA LEU A 46 -17.16 15.07 1.27
C LEU A 46 -18.52 14.49 0.87
N ASP A 47 -19.42 15.38 0.48
CA ASP A 47 -20.83 15.13 0.29
C ASP A 47 -20.92 14.16 -0.88
N LEU A 48 -21.22 12.92 -0.51
CA LEU A 48 -21.91 11.93 -1.31
C LEU A 48 -21.06 11.10 -2.28
N LYS A 49 -20.76 9.90 -1.77
CA LYS A 49 -21.00 8.63 -2.48
C LYS A 49 -20.14 8.33 -3.70
N GLY A 50 -18.87 8.06 -3.44
CA GLY A 50 -18.07 7.23 -4.32
C GLY A 50 -16.92 6.64 -3.53
N GLY A 51 -17.16 5.54 -2.82
CA GLY A 51 -16.05 4.73 -2.33
C GLY A 51 -15.21 4.36 -3.55
N THR A 52 -14.05 4.99 -3.70
CA THR A 52 -13.14 4.68 -4.80
C THR A 52 -12.76 3.22 -4.65
N HIS A 53 -13.35 2.35 -5.47
CA HIS A 53 -13.04 0.93 -5.50
C HIS A 53 -11.65 0.80 -6.09
N MET A 54 -10.63 1.00 -5.27
CA MET A 54 -9.24 0.80 -5.66
C MET A 54 -8.99 -0.70 -5.66
N VAL A 55 -9.07 -1.31 -6.85
CA VAL A 55 -8.52 -2.64 -7.06
C VAL A 55 -7.01 -2.48 -7.03
N LEU A 56 -6.42 -2.76 -5.87
CA LEU A 56 -5.00 -2.62 -5.68
C LEU A 56 -4.28 -3.81 -6.32
N GLN A 57 -3.87 -3.65 -7.58
CA GLN A 57 -3.00 -4.59 -8.26
C GLN A 57 -1.55 -4.32 -7.83
N VAL A 58 -1.21 -4.71 -6.61
CA VAL A 58 0.19 -4.63 -6.13
C VAL A 58 1.04 -5.54 -7.01
N HIS A 59 2.19 -5.03 -7.48
CA HIS A 59 3.24 -5.83 -8.10
C HIS A 59 3.94 -6.70 -7.03
N VAL A 60 3.22 -7.63 -6.42
CA VAL A 60 3.72 -8.52 -5.35
C VAL A 60 4.88 -9.38 -5.82
N ASP A 61 4.96 -9.64 -7.12
CA ASP A 61 6.07 -10.38 -7.71
C ASP A 61 7.40 -9.61 -7.63
N ASP A 62 7.38 -8.28 -7.60
CA ASP A 62 8.61 -7.50 -7.45
C ASP A 62 9.19 -7.65 -6.04
N ALA A 63 8.34 -7.81 -5.02
CA ALA A 63 8.80 -8.12 -3.67
C ALA A 63 9.53 -9.47 -3.63
N VAL A 64 9.00 -10.49 -4.31
CA VAL A 64 9.63 -11.81 -4.39
C VAL A 64 10.95 -11.74 -5.16
N LYS A 65 11.03 -10.94 -6.22
CA LYS A 65 12.29 -10.70 -6.96
C LYS A 65 13.36 -10.09 -6.07
N VAL A 66 13.02 -9.07 -5.29
CA VAL A 66 13.96 -8.40 -4.38
C VAL A 66 14.50 -9.38 -3.33
N VAL A 67 13.62 -10.18 -2.70
CA VAL A 67 14.05 -11.19 -1.73
C VAL A 67 14.96 -12.24 -2.40
N THR A 68 14.64 -12.63 -3.63
CA THR A 68 15.47 -13.56 -4.40
C THR A 68 16.84 -12.98 -4.74
N ASP A 69 16.92 -11.70 -5.12
CA ASP A 69 18.20 -11.02 -5.39
C ASP A 69 19.05 -10.90 -4.13
N GLN A 70 18.44 -10.58 -2.99
CA GLN A 70 19.11 -10.56 -1.70
C GLN A 70 19.62 -11.94 -1.29
N ALA A 71 18.83 -12.99 -1.51
CA ALA A 71 19.24 -14.36 -1.24
C ALA A 71 20.38 -14.81 -2.16
N LEU A 72 20.36 -14.40 -3.42
CA LEU A 72 21.41 -14.68 -4.39
C LEU A 72 22.74 -14.03 -4.01
N GLU A 73 22.72 -12.78 -3.54
CA GLU A 73 23.95 -12.11 -3.08
C GLU A 73 24.49 -12.77 -1.80
N ARG A 74 23.62 -13.05 -0.83
CA ARG A 74 24.01 -13.79 0.39
C ARG A 74 24.60 -15.16 0.05
N LEU A 75 24.03 -15.85 -0.93
CA LEU A 75 24.52 -17.15 -1.36
C LEU A 75 25.91 -17.05 -1.99
N ARG A 76 26.20 -16.00 -2.76
CA ARG A 76 27.55 -15.72 -3.28
C ARG A 76 28.55 -15.54 -2.16
N ASP A 77 28.22 -14.71 -1.17
CA ASP A 77 29.08 -14.43 -0.03
C ASP A 77 29.39 -15.69 0.78
N GLU A 78 28.35 -16.49 1.08
CA GLU A 78 28.50 -17.73 1.83
C GLU A 78 29.27 -18.81 1.07
N MET A 79 29.04 -18.95 -0.24
CA MET A 79 29.80 -19.88 -1.07
C MET A 79 31.28 -19.48 -1.15
N SER A 80 31.56 -18.18 -1.28
CA SER A 80 32.92 -17.65 -1.27
C SER A 80 33.61 -17.88 0.08
N SER A 81 32.94 -17.56 1.18
CA SER A 81 33.42 -17.73 2.56
C SER A 81 33.77 -19.20 2.89
N ARG A 82 32.95 -20.15 2.39
CA ARG A 82 33.17 -21.59 2.59
C ARG A 82 34.09 -22.23 1.55
N GLY A 83 34.61 -21.46 0.60
CA GLY A 83 35.48 -21.97 -0.47
C GLY A 83 34.78 -23.01 -1.37
N ILE A 84 33.49 -22.82 -1.63
CA ILE A 84 32.71 -23.66 -2.57
C ILE A 84 32.84 -23.03 -3.96
N PRO A 85 33.63 -23.63 -4.87
CA PRO A 85 33.80 -23.08 -6.21
C PRO A 85 32.50 -23.23 -7.03
N TYR A 86 32.19 -22.21 -7.82
CA TYR A 86 31.10 -22.18 -8.79
C TYR A 86 31.54 -21.43 -10.04
N SER A 87 30.92 -21.74 -11.18
CA SER A 87 31.18 -21.06 -12.45
C SER A 87 30.27 -19.85 -12.62
N THR A 88 28.97 -19.99 -12.31
CA THR A 88 28.00 -18.91 -12.44
C THR A 88 26.88 -19.12 -11.44
N ILE A 89 26.37 -18.02 -10.89
CA ILE A 89 25.17 -18.00 -10.08
C ILE A 89 24.27 -16.86 -10.55
N GLU A 90 23.07 -17.21 -10.98
CA GLU A 90 22.12 -16.30 -11.61
C GLU A 90 20.70 -16.58 -11.14
N ARG A 91 19.87 -15.54 -11.09
CA ARG A 91 18.45 -15.71 -10.82
C ARG A 91 17.77 -16.32 -12.04
N GLN A 92 16.98 -17.36 -11.83
CA GLN A 92 16.14 -17.97 -12.85
C GLN A 92 14.67 -17.67 -12.54
N GLY A 93 14.08 -16.71 -13.26
CA GLY A 93 12.69 -16.30 -13.00
C GLY A 93 12.54 -15.42 -11.75
N ILE A 94 11.45 -15.61 -11.02
CA ILE A 94 11.04 -14.72 -9.91
C ILE A 94 11.52 -15.23 -8.55
N SER A 95 11.52 -16.54 -8.36
CA SER A 95 11.68 -17.20 -7.06
C SER A 95 12.70 -18.36 -7.08
N SER A 96 13.61 -18.35 -8.07
CA SER A 96 14.59 -19.43 -8.24
C SER A 96 15.97 -18.87 -8.57
N ILE A 97 17.00 -19.61 -8.17
CA ILE A 97 18.41 -19.28 -8.38
C ILE A 97 19.10 -20.50 -8.97
N LEU A 98 19.74 -20.32 -10.13
CA LEU A 98 20.50 -21.34 -10.82
C LEU A 98 21.98 -21.17 -10.49
N ILE A 99 22.58 -22.23 -9.96
CA ILE A 99 24.00 -22.33 -9.63
C ILE A 99 24.62 -23.33 -10.60
N LYS A 100 25.67 -22.94 -11.32
CA LYS A 100 26.36 -23.77 -12.31
C LYS A 100 27.81 -24.00 -11.91
N GLY A 101 28.33 -25.17 -12.25
CA GLY A 101 29.75 -25.50 -12.12
C GLY A 101 30.21 -25.80 -10.71
N VAL A 102 29.33 -26.34 -9.86
CA VAL A 102 29.70 -26.82 -8.53
C VAL A 102 30.30 -28.23 -8.69
N PRO A 103 31.56 -28.48 -8.27
CA PRO A 103 32.17 -29.80 -8.35
C PRO A 103 31.48 -30.80 -7.42
N ASP A 104 31.43 -32.07 -7.81
CA ASP A 104 30.79 -33.12 -7.02
C ASP A 104 31.44 -33.29 -5.63
N SER A 105 32.75 -33.08 -5.52
CA SER A 105 33.47 -33.08 -4.23
C SER A 105 32.96 -32.04 -3.22
N LYS A 106 32.32 -30.97 -3.71
CA LYS A 106 31.82 -29.84 -2.92
C LYS A 106 30.30 -29.75 -2.91
N SER A 107 29.60 -30.72 -3.51
CA SER A 107 28.14 -30.71 -3.52
C SER A 107 27.55 -30.89 -2.12
N GLY A 108 28.18 -31.74 -1.29
CA GLY A 108 27.75 -31.94 0.10
C GLY A 108 27.89 -30.68 0.96
N ASP A 109 28.95 -29.90 0.74
CA ASP A 109 29.15 -28.61 1.43
C ASP A 109 28.06 -27.60 1.05
N LEU A 110 27.65 -27.58 -0.23
CA LEU A 110 26.53 -26.76 -0.70
C LEU A 110 25.19 -27.22 -0.12
N ASP A 111 24.93 -28.53 -0.12
CA ASP A 111 23.71 -29.10 0.46
C ASP A 111 23.61 -28.74 1.96
N ALA A 112 24.73 -28.81 2.70
CA ALA A 112 24.81 -28.41 4.10
C ALA A 112 24.63 -26.90 4.31
N LEU A 113 25.25 -26.06 3.47
CA LEU A 113 25.08 -24.61 3.50
C LEU A 113 23.59 -24.22 3.33
N VAL A 114 22.94 -24.78 2.31
CA VAL A 114 21.52 -24.51 2.04
C VAL A 114 20.64 -25.01 3.19
N GLY A 115 20.89 -26.22 3.69
CA GLY A 115 20.14 -26.78 4.82
C GLY A 115 20.25 -25.97 6.11
N GLN A 116 21.39 -25.32 6.36
CA GLN A 116 21.64 -24.52 7.56
C GLN A 116 21.08 -23.09 7.46
N GLN A 117 21.29 -22.42 6.32
CA GLN A 117 21.06 -20.97 6.21
C GLN A 117 19.90 -20.59 5.30
N PHE A 118 19.44 -21.50 4.45
CA PHE A 118 18.39 -21.26 3.46
C PHE A 118 17.23 -22.23 3.65
N SER A 119 16.74 -22.35 4.88
CA SER A 119 15.66 -23.27 5.27
C SER A 119 14.33 -23.02 4.55
N THR A 120 14.11 -21.80 4.04
CA THR A 120 12.94 -21.41 3.23
C THR A 120 13.10 -21.74 1.75
N TRP A 121 14.22 -22.36 1.36
CA TRP A 121 14.54 -22.76 -0.01
C TRP A 121 14.69 -24.28 -0.11
N THR A 122 14.57 -24.79 -1.33
CA THR A 122 14.77 -26.20 -1.67
C THR A 122 15.80 -26.32 -2.78
N LEU A 123 16.85 -27.10 -2.52
CA LEU A 123 17.90 -27.36 -3.51
C LEU A 123 17.53 -28.59 -4.33
N GLN A 124 17.57 -28.46 -5.65
CA GLN A 124 17.26 -29.52 -6.59
C GLN A 124 18.40 -29.68 -7.60
N ARG A 125 18.59 -30.91 -8.10
CA ARG A 125 19.51 -31.19 -9.19
C ARG A 125 18.82 -30.86 -10.52
N VAL A 126 19.56 -30.25 -11.45
CA VAL A 126 19.05 -29.96 -12.79
C VAL A 126 19.23 -31.20 -13.67
N PRO A 127 18.16 -31.77 -14.25
CA PRO A 127 18.28 -32.92 -15.15
C PRO A 127 19.23 -32.63 -16.32
N GLY A 128 20.14 -33.55 -16.61
CA GLY A 128 21.12 -33.39 -17.70
C GLY A 128 22.29 -32.44 -17.40
N GLN A 129 22.35 -31.82 -16.23
CA GLN A 129 23.46 -30.95 -15.81
C GLN A 129 23.96 -31.34 -14.41
N PRO A 130 24.90 -32.30 -14.29
CA PRO A 130 25.31 -32.86 -13.00
C PRO A 130 25.98 -31.83 -12.07
N GLN A 131 26.63 -30.81 -12.64
CA GLN A 131 27.28 -29.74 -11.88
C GLN A 131 26.39 -28.51 -11.64
N SER A 132 25.12 -28.57 -12.06
CA SER A 132 24.16 -27.49 -11.85
C SER A 132 23.19 -27.83 -10.73
N ARG A 133 22.82 -26.82 -9.96
CA ARG A 133 21.85 -26.91 -8.88
C ARG A 133 20.85 -25.76 -9.02
N LEU A 134 19.58 -26.08 -8.82
CA LEU A 134 18.50 -25.12 -8.82
C LEU A 134 18.01 -24.95 -7.39
N LEU A 135 18.14 -23.75 -6.86
CA LEU A 135 17.62 -23.37 -5.56
C LEU A 135 16.26 -22.69 -5.77
N ASN A 136 15.19 -23.31 -5.30
CA ASN A 136 13.82 -22.82 -5.44
C ASN A 136 13.29 -22.33 -4.10
N MET A 137 12.68 -21.15 -4.07
CA MET A 137 11.99 -20.67 -2.88
C MET A 137 10.75 -21.54 -2.62
N LYS A 138 10.49 -21.90 -1.37
CA LYS A 138 9.28 -22.67 -1.01
C LYS A 138 8.02 -21.87 -1.35
N VAL A 139 6.99 -22.57 -1.84
CA VAL A 139 5.71 -21.94 -2.21
C VAL A 139 5.08 -21.19 -1.03
N SER A 140 5.21 -21.72 0.19
CA SER A 140 4.74 -21.05 1.41
C SER A 140 5.44 -19.72 1.67
N GLU A 141 6.76 -19.66 1.42
CA GLU A 141 7.55 -18.45 1.61
C GLU A 141 7.19 -17.40 0.56
N VAL A 142 7.03 -17.81 -0.70
CA VAL A 142 6.58 -16.92 -1.77
C VAL A 142 5.21 -16.33 -1.43
N ALA A 143 4.27 -17.15 -0.97
CA ALA A 143 2.95 -16.68 -0.55
C ALA A 143 3.02 -15.70 0.63
N MET A 144 3.87 -15.98 1.61
CA MET A 144 4.11 -15.09 2.75
C MET A 144 4.64 -13.72 2.30
N ILE A 145 5.67 -13.69 1.46
CA ILE A 145 6.24 -12.44 0.93
C ILE A 145 5.20 -11.64 0.16
N ARG A 146 4.38 -12.31 -0.68
CA ARG A 146 3.30 -11.65 -1.41
C ARG A 146 2.26 -11.04 -0.47
N ASN A 147 1.84 -11.76 0.57
CA ASN A 147 0.89 -11.26 1.56
C ASN A 147 1.46 -10.06 2.33
N GLN A 148 2.73 -10.13 2.77
CA GLN A 148 3.41 -9.02 3.42
C GLN A 148 3.49 -7.78 2.51
N ALA A 149 3.80 -7.98 1.22
CA ALA A 149 3.82 -6.88 0.24
C ALA A 149 2.43 -6.26 0.04
N LEU A 150 1.36 -7.06 0.02
CA LEU A 150 -0.02 -6.57 -0.04
C LEU A 150 -0.37 -5.75 1.19
N ASP A 151 -0.07 -6.25 2.39
CA ASP A 151 -0.38 -5.56 3.63
C ASP A 151 0.40 -4.25 3.77
N GLN A 152 1.67 -4.23 3.40
CA GLN A 152 2.49 -3.01 3.37
C GLN A 152 1.93 -1.98 2.39
N ALA A 153 1.44 -2.42 1.23
CA ALA A 153 0.83 -1.54 0.24
C ALA A 153 -0.50 -0.97 0.76
N ARG A 154 -1.36 -1.81 1.36
CA ARG A 154 -2.61 -1.38 2.01
C ARG A 154 -2.34 -0.33 3.09
N GLU A 155 -1.39 -0.59 3.97
CA GLU A 155 -1.04 0.33 5.05
C GLU A 155 -0.46 1.65 4.50
N THR A 156 0.34 1.58 3.43
CA THR A 156 0.86 2.78 2.77
C THR A 156 -0.26 3.61 2.17
N ILE A 157 -1.27 2.98 1.55
CA ILE A 157 -2.43 3.69 1.00
C ILE A 157 -3.27 4.29 2.13
N ARG A 158 -3.53 3.53 3.19
CA ARG A 158 -4.26 4.02 4.38
C ARG A 158 -3.62 5.30 4.93
N ARG A 159 -2.31 5.25 5.21
CA ARG A 159 -1.55 6.42 5.68
C ARG A 159 -1.58 7.59 4.71
N ARG A 160 -1.61 7.34 3.40
CA ARG A 160 -1.72 8.40 2.39
C ARG A 160 -3.13 9.00 2.34
N ILE A 161 -4.17 8.19 2.46
CA ILE A 161 -5.57 8.64 2.57
C ILE A 161 -5.74 9.51 3.82
N ASP A 162 -5.25 9.04 4.96
CA ASP A 162 -5.30 9.78 6.23
C ASP A 162 -4.51 11.10 6.14
N ALA A 163 -3.31 11.08 5.53
CA ALA A 163 -2.49 12.27 5.32
C ALA A 163 -3.10 13.30 4.36
N LEU A 164 -4.02 12.88 3.49
CA LEU A 164 -4.80 13.78 2.63
C LEU A 164 -6.01 14.40 3.37
N GLY A 165 -6.19 14.11 4.66
CA GLY A 165 -7.24 14.71 5.50
C GLY A 165 -8.63 14.10 5.28
N LEU A 166 -8.71 12.93 4.66
CA LEU A 166 -9.95 12.16 4.54
C LEU A 166 -10.16 11.39 5.84
N VAL A 167 -10.91 11.97 6.78
CA VAL A 167 -11.31 11.31 8.04
C VAL A 167 -12.07 10.03 7.67
N GLY A 168 -11.44 8.88 7.97
CA GLY A 168 -11.71 7.60 7.31
C GLY A 168 -13.08 6.99 7.56
N PRO A 169 -13.56 6.10 6.67
CA PRO A 169 -14.63 5.19 7.02
C PRO A 169 -14.06 3.87 7.53
N GLU A 170 -14.73 3.39 8.56
CA GLU A 170 -14.66 2.06 9.12
C GLU A 170 -14.57 0.98 8.02
N VAL A 171 -13.50 0.18 8.04
CA VAL A 171 -13.33 -0.98 7.16
C VAL A 171 -14.09 -2.13 7.79
N ALA A 172 -15.35 -2.32 7.41
CA ALA A 172 -16.12 -3.51 7.74
C ALA A 172 -15.84 -4.60 6.69
N ASP A 173 -15.29 -5.73 7.14
CA ASP A 173 -15.03 -6.91 6.32
C ASP A 173 -16.37 -7.62 6.05
N TYR A 174 -16.93 -7.44 4.85
CA TYR A 174 -18.19 -8.09 4.47
C TYR A 174 -17.91 -9.49 3.94
N GLY A 175 -17.88 -10.46 4.84
CA GLY A 175 -18.00 -11.88 4.50
C GLY A 175 -19.41 -12.15 4.00
N ARG A 176 -19.56 -12.44 2.70
CA ARG A 176 -20.81 -12.98 2.16
C ARG A 176 -20.84 -14.49 2.45
N GLY A 177 -21.49 -14.85 3.55
CA GLY A 177 -22.17 -16.13 3.65
C GLY A 177 -23.41 -16.09 2.76
N ASP A 178 -23.69 -17.26 2.18
CA ASP A 178 -24.77 -17.65 1.25
C ASP A 178 -24.49 -17.45 -0.24
#